data_AF-A0A6B3HDR7-F1
#
_entry.id   AF-A0A6B3HDR7-F1
#
_cell.length_a   1.000
_cell.length_b   1.000
_cell.length_c   1.000
_cell.angle_alpha   90.00
_cell.angle_beta   90.00
_cell.angle_gamma   90.00
#
_symmetry.space_group_name_H-M   'P 1'
#
loop_
_entity.id
_entity.type
_entity.pdbx_description
1 polymer ?
#
loop_
_entity_poly.entity_id
_entity_poly.type
_entity_poly.pdbx_seq_one_letter_code
_entity_poly.pdbx_strand_id
1 'polypeptide(L)'
;LRSFDYAARSHRPWNPEWAARCRAAYCEGYALASGTDPRGEPELLRAHETDKAVYEVVYEARHRPDWLPVPMAAIQRLAQSAA
;
A
#
# COMPACT_ATOMS: atom_id res chain seq x y z
N LEU A 1 1.42 3.95 -3.98
CA LEU A 1 1.99 2.75 -3.29
C LEU A 1 1.02 1.56 -3.25
N ARG A 2 -0.24 1.75 -2.81
CA ARG A 2 -1.30 0.71 -2.75
C ARG A 2 -1.47 -0.16 -4.00
N SER A 3 -1.35 0.41 -5.20
CA SER A 3 -1.45 -0.34 -6.46
C SER A 3 -0.43 -1.49 -6.57
N PHE A 4 0.77 -1.35 -6.00
CA PHE A 4 1.75 -2.44 -5.97
C PHE A 4 1.27 -3.64 -5.14
N ASP A 5 0.56 -3.40 -4.04
CA ASP A 5 0.00 -4.46 -3.21
C ASP A 5 -1.09 -5.24 -3.96
N TYR A 6 -1.87 -4.57 -4.80
CA TYR A 6 -2.83 -5.22 -5.70
C TYR A 6 -2.13 -5.99 -6.82
N ALA A 7 -1.15 -5.38 -7.51
CA ALA A 7 -0.41 -6.03 -8.58
C ALA A 7 0.29 -7.32 -8.10
N ALA A 8 0.83 -7.32 -6.88
CA ALA A 8 1.42 -8.51 -6.26
C ALA A 8 0.42 -9.64 -5.96
N ARG A 9 -0.88 -9.31 -5.88
CA ARG A 9 -1.99 -10.28 -5.71
C ARG A 9 -2.56 -10.76 -7.04
N SER A 10 -2.34 -10.03 -8.15
CA SER A 10 -2.97 -10.30 -9.45
C SER A 10 -2.58 -11.63 -10.09
N HIS A 11 -1.40 -12.17 -9.78
CA HIS A 11 -0.93 -13.46 -10.31
C HIS A 11 -0.39 -14.35 -9.19
N ARG A 12 -0.61 -15.67 -9.33
CA ARG A 12 -0.06 -16.66 -8.40
C ARG A 12 1.30 -17.18 -8.91
N PRO A 13 2.26 -17.46 -8.00
CA PRO A 13 2.20 -17.23 -6.55
C PRO A 13 2.22 -15.73 -6.22
N TRP A 14 1.49 -15.32 -5.18
CA TRP A 14 1.46 -13.93 -4.72
C TRP A 14 2.86 -13.51 -4.23
N ASN A 15 3.23 -12.25 -4.48
CA ASN A 15 4.59 -11.78 -4.21
C ASN A 15 4.62 -10.46 -3.39
N PRO A 16 4.32 -10.51 -2.07
CA PRO A 16 4.31 -9.33 -1.22
C PRO A 16 5.70 -8.67 -1.08
N GLU A 17 6.78 -9.45 -1.17
CA GLU A 17 8.15 -8.93 -1.15
C GLU A 17 8.46 -8.06 -2.38
N TRP A 18 7.99 -8.48 -3.56
CA TRP A 18 8.08 -7.66 -4.76
C TRP A 18 7.36 -6.33 -4.58
N ALA A 19 6.14 -6.33 -4.01
CA ALA A 19 5.43 -5.09 -3.72
C ALA A 19 6.23 -4.18 -2.78
N ALA A 20 6.82 -4.73 -1.72
CA ALA A 20 7.66 -3.97 -0.79
C ALA A 20 8.87 -3.33 -1.50
N ARG A 21 9.59 -4.09 -2.34
CA ARG A 21 10.72 -3.56 -3.13
C ARG A 21 10.28 -2.47 -4.11
N CYS A 22 9.17 -2.68 -4.83
CA CYS A 22 8.64 -1.67 -5.76
C CYS A 22 8.21 -0.39 -5.05
N ARG A 23 7.59 -0.51 -3.87
CA ARG A 23 7.23 0.65 -3.04
C ARG A 23 8.46 1.43 -2.60
N ALA A 24 9.52 0.76 -2.14
CA ALA A 24 10.77 1.39 -1.74
C ALA A 24 11.45 2.10 -2.92
N ALA A 25 11.61 1.41 -4.05
CA ALA A 25 12.22 1.96 -5.26
C ALA A 25 11.42 3.14 -5.83
N TYR A 26 10.09 3.09 -5.76
CA TYR A 26 9.24 4.21 -6.17
C TYR A 26 9.47 5.45 -5.29
N CYS A 27 9.51 5.30 -3.96
CA CYS A 27 9.79 6.42 -3.06
C CYS A 27 11.20 7.01 -3.28
N GLU A 28 12.19 6.15 -3.49
CA GLU A 28 13.56 6.58 -3.81
C GLU A 28 13.61 7.38 -5.12
N GLY A 29 13.00 6.86 -6.20
CA GLY A 29 12.92 7.57 -7.47
C GLY A 29 12.15 8.89 -7.35
N TYR A 30 11.07 8.92 -6.56
CA TYR A 30 10.32 10.14 -6.28
C TYR A 30 11.19 11.18 -5.55
N ALA A 31 11.97 10.76 -4.55
CA ALA A 31 12.87 11.63 -3.81
C ALA A 31 13.96 12.22 -4.72
N LEU A 32 14.58 11.39 -5.56
CA LEU A 32 15.59 11.83 -6.53
C LEU A 32 15.04 12.84 -7.53
N ALA A 33 13.82 12.61 -8.03
CA ALA A 33 13.22 13.46 -9.05
C ALA A 33 12.64 14.78 -8.51
N SER A 34 12.05 14.76 -7.31
CA SER A 34 11.34 15.91 -6.74
C SER A 34 12.14 16.69 -5.70
N GLY A 35 13.26 16.15 -5.22
CA GLY A 35 14.05 16.70 -4.12
C GLY A 35 13.40 16.52 -2.74
N THR A 36 12.23 15.89 -2.65
CA THR A 36 11.52 15.61 -1.39
C THR A 36 11.21 14.13 -1.28
N ASP A 37 11.65 13.48 -0.20
CA ASP A 37 11.29 12.09 0.06
C ASP A 37 9.90 12.02 0.70
N PRO A 38 8.90 11.37 0.08
CA PRO A 38 7.57 11.21 0.68
C PRO A 38 7.59 10.43 2.00
N ARG A 39 8.68 9.69 2.29
CA ARG A 39 8.89 9.00 3.57
C ARG A 39 9.41 9.94 4.67
N GLY A 40 9.79 11.18 4.33
CA GLY A 40 10.18 12.21 5.30
C GLY A 40 9.03 12.69 6.17
N GLU A 41 7.78 12.51 5.72
CA GLU A 41 6.56 12.76 6.49
C GLU A 41 5.76 11.45 6.68
N PRO A 42 6.27 10.53 7.52
CA PRO A 42 5.73 9.17 7.60
C PRO A 42 4.28 9.13 8.10
N GLU A 43 3.87 10.07 8.93
CA GLU A 43 2.49 10.17 9.44
C GLU A 43 1.51 10.59 8.35
N LEU A 44 1.86 11.60 7.54
CA LEU A 44 1.04 12.07 6.43
C LEU A 44 0.91 10.99 5.34
N LEU A 45 2.02 10.35 4.98
CA LEU A 45 2.02 9.23 4.04
C LEU A 45 1.13 8.08 4.56
N ARG A 46 1.26 7.73 5.84
CA ARG A 46 0.42 6.71 6.48
C ARG A 46 -1.06 7.09 6.48
N ALA A 47 -1.39 8.35 6.77
CA ALA A 47 -2.77 8.83 6.74
C ALA A 47 -3.40 8.64 5.36
N HIS A 48 -2.72 9.05 4.29
CA HIS A 48 -3.19 8.86 2.92
C HIS A 48 -3.30 7.39 2.52
N GLU A 49 -2.34 6.54 2.90
CA GLU A 49 -2.44 5.10 2.63
C GLU A 49 -3.57 4.43 3.40
N THR A 50 -3.82 4.87 4.64
CA THR A 50 -4.90 4.36 5.48
C THR A 50 -6.27 4.75 4.92
N ASP A 51 -6.47 6.02 4.58
CA ASP A 51 -7.69 6.50 3.93
C ASP A 51 -7.98 5.70 2.65
N LYS A 52 -6.95 5.51 1.81
CA LYS A 52 -7.09 4.73 0.59
C LYS A 52 -7.43 3.27 0.87
N ALA A 53 -6.79 2.64 1.86
CA ALA A 53 -7.06 1.26 2.25
C ALA A 53 -8.48 1.08 2.82
N VAL A 54 -8.99 2.02 3.62
CA VAL A 54 -10.37 1.99 4.14
C VAL A 54 -11.38 2.10 3.01
N TYR A 55 -11.17 3.01 2.06
CA TYR A 55 -11.97 3.08 0.84
C TYR A 55 -11.96 1.74 0.08
N GLU A 56 -10.78 1.15 -0.11
CA GLU A 56 -10.61 -0.15 -0.78
C GLU A 56 -11.35 -1.27 -0.03
N VAL A 57 -11.31 -1.33 1.30
CA VAL A 57 -12.06 -2.34 2.08
C VAL A 57 -13.55 -2.28 1.77
N VAL A 58 -14.16 -1.09 1.84
CA VAL A 58 -15.59 -0.92 1.56
C VAL A 58 -15.91 -1.29 0.12
N TYR A 59 -15.04 -0.91 -0.81
CA TYR A 59 -15.22 -1.20 -2.22
C TYR A 59 -15.13 -2.71 -2.52
N GLU A 60 -14.07 -3.38 -2.08
CA GLU A 60 -13.87 -4.81 -2.35
C GLU A 60 -14.92 -5.68 -1.66
N ALA A 61 -15.29 -5.35 -0.41
CA ALA A 61 -16.32 -6.08 0.31
C ALA A 61 -17.67 -6.07 -0.44
N ARG A 62 -17.96 -5.01 -1.20
CA ARG A 62 -19.21 -4.87 -1.98
C ARG A 62 -19.13 -5.47 -3.38
N HIS A 63 -18.00 -5.33 -4.06
CA HIS A 63 -17.94 -5.60 -5.51
C HIS A 63 -17.04 -6.79 -5.89
N ARG A 64 -16.00 -7.08 -5.10
CA ARG A 64 -15.05 -8.17 -5.38
C ARG A 64 -14.54 -8.80 -4.06
N PRO A 65 -15.38 -9.54 -3.32
CA PRO A 65 -15.03 -10.02 -1.99
C PRO A 65 -13.73 -10.84 -1.93
N ASP A 66 -13.39 -11.56 -3.00
CA ASP A 66 -12.12 -12.31 -3.11
C ASP A 66 -10.88 -11.43 -3.03
N TRP A 67 -11.01 -10.14 -3.37
CA TRP A 67 -9.94 -9.14 -3.29
C TRP A 67 -9.82 -8.49 -1.93
N LEU A 68 -10.81 -8.62 -1.04
CA LEU A 68 -10.83 -8.02 0.30
C LEU A 68 -9.55 -8.29 1.14
N PRO A 69 -8.88 -9.45 1.03
CA PRO A 69 -7.62 -9.65 1.74
C PRO A 69 -6.49 -8.67 1.36
N VAL A 70 -6.50 -8.04 0.18
CA VAL A 70 -5.46 -7.04 -0.19
C VAL A 70 -5.52 -5.81 0.70
N PRO A 71 -6.65 -5.07 0.78
CA PRO A 71 -6.72 -3.90 1.64
C PRO A 71 -6.71 -4.25 3.13
N MET A 72 -7.25 -5.41 3.55
CA MET A 72 -7.19 -5.83 4.96
C MET A 72 -5.75 -6.08 5.45
N ALA A 73 -4.91 -6.73 4.65
CA ALA A 73 -3.49 -6.91 4.98
C ALA A 73 -2.76 -5.56 5.10
N ALA A 74 -3.14 -4.58 4.28
CA ALA A 74 -2.59 -3.23 4.35
C ALA A 74 -3.01 -2.50 5.63
N ILE A 75 -4.30 -2.55 6.02
CA ILE A 75 -4.78 -1.97 7.28
C ILE A 75 -4.04 -2.59 8.48
N GLN A 76 -3.89 -3.92 8.51
CA GLN A 76 -3.16 -4.59 9.60
C GLN A 76 -1.72 -4.07 9.73
N ARG A 77 -1.00 -3.97 8.60
CA ARG A 77 0.37 -3.44 8.59
C ARG A 77 0.43 -1.97 9.02
N LEU A 78 -0.47 -1.13 8.52
CA LEU A 78 -0.50 0.31 8.84
C LEU A 78 -0.86 0.58 10.29
N ALA A 79 -1.74 -0.25 10.89
CA ALA A 79 -2.12 -0.15 12.30
C ALA A 79 -1.00 -0.59 13.25
N GLN A 80 -0.17 -1.56 12.85
CA GLN A 80 0.97 -2.03 13.64
C GLN A 80 2.14 -1.04 13.65
N SER A 81 2.28 -0.23 12.61
CA SER A 81 3.33 0.81 12.53
C SER A 81 3.07 2.04 13.42
N ALA A 82 1.94 2.09 14.13
CA ALA A 82 1.53 3.22 14.97
C ALA A 82 1.93 3.11 16.46
N ALA A 83 2.74 2.11 16.81
CA ALA A 83 3.41 1.99 18.11
C ALA A 83 4.90 2.30 17.96
#